data_AF-A0A8X6K8K4-F1
#
_entry.id   AF-A0A8X6K8K4-F1
#
_cell.length_a   1.000
_cell.length_b   1.000
_cell.length_c   1.000
_cell.angle_alpha   90.00
_cell.angle_beta   90.00
_cell.angle_gamma   90.00
#
_symmetry.space_group_name_H-M   'P 1'
#
loop_
_entity.id
_entity.type
_entity.pdbx_description
1 polymer ?
#
loop_
_entity_poly.entity_id
_entity_poly.type
_entity_poly.pdbx_seq_one_letter_code
_entity_poly.pdbx_strand_id
1 'polypeptide(L)'
;MVVPPVEVQIEEKKRALSAQKPVELVCRAGGSRPPANITWFIGNQPLKGTKEKISSEGNITTGRLIFIPTIEDRGKNISCRAENMLIPGSAITDEWKVDVHCSPPFGYDIQYQIL
;
A
#
# COMPACT_ATOMS: atom_id res chain seq x y z
N MET A 1 -14.07 -21.10 -15.97
CA MET A 1 -13.54 -19.95 -16.74
C MET A 1 -12.48 -19.26 -15.90
N VAL A 2 -11.32 -18.97 -16.50
CA VAL A 2 -10.24 -18.21 -15.87
C VAL A 2 -10.29 -16.79 -16.44
N VAL A 3 -10.34 -15.78 -15.58
CA VAL A 3 -10.45 -14.37 -16.01
C VAL A 3 -9.44 -13.49 -15.25
N PRO A 4 -8.83 -12.50 -15.92
CA PRO A 4 -7.91 -11.59 -15.28
C PRO A 4 -8.65 -10.63 -14.33
N PRO A 5 -7.94 -9.99 -13.39
CA PRO A 5 -8.51 -8.89 -12.62
C PRO A 5 -8.93 -7.75 -13.57
N VAL A 6 -10.06 -7.12 -13.28
CA VAL A 6 -10.61 -6.02 -14.09
C VAL A 6 -10.29 -4.66 -13.47
N GLU A 7 -10.29 -4.62 -12.13
CA GLU A 7 -10.04 -3.40 -11.37
C GLU A 7 -9.16 -3.69 -10.17
N VAL A 8 -8.37 -2.68 -9.78
CA VAL A 8 -7.60 -2.65 -8.54
C VAL A 8 -7.64 -1.24 -8.00
N GLN A 9 -7.88 -1.09 -6.70
CA GLN A 9 -8.01 0.20 -6.05
C GLN A 9 -7.47 0.17 -4.63
N ILE A 10 -6.65 1.16 -4.30
CA ILE A 10 -6.27 1.46 -2.91
C ILE A 10 -7.30 2.44 -2.35
N GLU A 11 -7.95 2.07 -1.25
CA GLU A 11 -9.10 2.81 -0.71
C GLU A 11 -8.70 4.18 -0.12
N GLU A 12 -7.78 4.20 0.84
CA GLU A 12 -7.39 5.41 1.58
C GLU A 12 -5.98 5.91 1.21
N LYS A 13 -5.85 6.49 0.01
CA LYS A 13 -4.61 7.14 -0.44
C LYS A 13 -4.35 8.42 0.37
N LYS A 14 -3.74 8.28 1.55
CA LYS A 14 -3.39 9.41 2.41
C LYS A 14 -2.43 10.35 1.69
N ARG A 15 -2.77 11.66 1.69
CA ARG A 15 -1.94 12.71 1.09
C ARG A 15 -0.58 12.83 1.78
N ALA A 16 -0.53 12.59 3.08
CA ALA A 16 0.67 12.65 3.89
C ALA A 16 0.72 11.50 4.90
N LEU A 17 1.89 10.92 5.09
CA LEU A 17 2.18 9.89 6.09
C LEU A 17 3.20 10.44 7.11
N SER A 18 3.13 9.97 8.34
CA SER A 18 4.14 10.32 9.35
C SER A 18 5.21 9.25 9.42
N ALA A 19 6.47 9.65 9.34
CA ALA A 19 7.60 8.74 9.46
C ALA A 19 7.53 7.96 10.79
N GLN A 20 7.92 6.67 10.73
CA GLN A 20 7.92 5.70 11.84
C GLN A 20 6.54 5.43 12.48
N LYS A 21 5.44 5.99 11.97
CA LYS A 21 4.08 5.66 12.45
C LYS A 21 3.45 4.59 11.55
N PRO A 22 3.09 3.42 12.09
CA PRO A 22 2.41 2.39 11.32
C PRO A 22 1.09 2.89 10.75
N VAL A 23 0.81 2.56 9.49
CA VAL A 23 -0.46 2.82 8.82
C VAL A 23 -0.98 1.54 8.18
N GLU A 24 -2.27 1.28 8.29
CA GLU A 24 -2.92 0.22 7.52
C GLU A 24 -3.30 0.76 6.13
N LEU A 25 -2.93 0.01 5.10
CA LEU A 25 -3.28 0.25 3.72
C LEU A 25 -4.15 -0.90 3.24
N VAL A 26 -5.23 -0.56 2.52
CA VAL A 26 -6.21 -1.52 2.02
C VAL A 26 -6.29 -1.40 0.51
N CYS A 27 -6.17 -2.53 -0.17
CA CYS A 27 -6.33 -2.66 -1.60
C CYS A 27 -7.42 -3.68 -1.92
N ARG A 28 -8.28 -3.33 -2.87
CA ARG A 28 -9.34 -4.21 -3.39
C ARG A 28 -9.10 -4.47 -4.86
N ALA A 29 -9.17 -5.74 -5.25
CA ALA A 29 -9.06 -6.20 -6.62
C ALA A 29 -10.34 -6.96 -7.02
N GLY A 30 -10.95 -6.58 -8.12
CA GLY A 30 -12.25 -7.10 -8.56
C GLY A 30 -12.18 -7.86 -9.88
N GLY A 31 -13.08 -8.83 -10.05
CA GLY A 31 -13.37 -9.45 -11.34
C GLY A 31 -12.43 -10.59 -11.77
N SER A 32 -11.49 -11.02 -10.92
CA SER A 32 -10.59 -12.15 -11.21
C SER A 32 -11.20 -13.50 -10.83
N ARG A 33 -10.94 -14.53 -11.64
CA ARG A 33 -11.24 -15.94 -11.30
C ARG A 33 -10.09 -16.84 -11.76
N PRO A 34 -9.42 -17.61 -10.88
CA PRO A 34 -9.49 -17.56 -9.41
C PRO A 34 -9.22 -16.16 -8.81
N PRO A 35 -9.47 -15.96 -7.50
CA PRO A 35 -9.16 -14.70 -6.83
C PRO A 35 -7.74 -14.22 -7.14
N ALA A 36 -7.58 -12.89 -7.28
CA ALA A 36 -6.31 -12.31 -7.67
C ALA A 36 -5.28 -12.47 -6.54
N ASN A 37 -4.01 -12.61 -6.89
CA ASN A 37 -2.92 -12.48 -5.96
C ASN A 37 -2.57 -10.98 -5.83
N ILE A 38 -2.59 -10.45 -4.61
CA ILE A 38 -2.25 -9.05 -4.32
C ILE A 38 -0.82 -8.98 -3.82
N THR A 39 -0.05 -8.04 -4.37
CA THR A 39 1.35 -7.79 -4.02
C THR A 39 1.59 -6.30 -3.87
N TRP A 40 2.39 -5.92 -2.88
CA TRP A 40 2.68 -4.52 -2.57
C TRP A 40 4.12 -4.13 -2.90
N PHE A 41 4.28 -2.92 -3.42
CA PHE A 41 5.58 -2.36 -3.81
C PHE A 41 5.75 -0.94 -3.28
N ILE A 42 6.99 -0.56 -2.98
CA ILE A 42 7.43 0.83 -2.77
C ILE A 42 8.54 1.15 -3.77
N GLY A 43 8.28 2.08 -4.69
CA GLY A 43 9.07 2.22 -5.91
C GLY A 43 9.12 0.89 -6.66
N ASN A 44 10.32 0.38 -6.92
CA ASN A 44 10.52 -0.90 -7.59
C ASN A 44 10.78 -2.08 -6.62
N GLN A 45 10.66 -1.84 -5.30
CA GLN A 45 10.98 -2.83 -4.29
C GLN A 45 9.70 -3.50 -3.76
N PRO A 46 9.63 -4.85 -3.75
CA PRO A 46 8.53 -5.53 -3.10
C PRO A 46 8.60 -5.29 -1.59
N LEU A 47 7.48 -4.92 -0.99
CA LEU A 47 7.38 -4.78 0.46
C LEU A 47 7.32 -6.18 1.08
N LYS A 48 8.36 -6.55 1.84
CA LYS A 48 8.46 -7.81 2.58
C LYS A 48 8.41 -7.49 4.08
N GLY A 49 7.70 -8.31 4.86
CA GLY A 49 7.71 -8.19 6.33
C GLY A 49 6.54 -7.42 6.93
N THR A 50 5.54 -7.10 6.13
CA THR A 50 4.27 -6.59 6.63
C THR A 50 3.30 -7.74 6.93
N LYS A 51 2.45 -7.58 7.94
CA LYS A 51 1.29 -8.47 8.15
C LYS A 51 0.30 -8.28 7.00
N GLU A 52 0.36 -9.20 6.04
CA GLU A 52 -0.58 -9.24 4.93
C GLU A 52 -1.77 -10.13 5.27
N LYS A 53 -2.97 -9.60 5.09
CA LYS A 53 -4.20 -10.39 5.17
C LYS A 53 -4.93 -10.30 3.84
N ILE A 54 -5.09 -11.46 3.20
CA ILE A 54 -5.84 -11.60 1.96
C ILE A 54 -7.18 -12.27 2.30
N SER A 55 -8.29 -11.64 1.93
CA SER A 55 -9.61 -12.24 1.96
C SER A 55 -10.22 -12.23 0.57
N SER A 56 -10.93 -13.29 0.20
CA SER A 56 -11.69 -13.35 -1.04
C SER A 56 -13.16 -13.51 -0.71
N GLU A 57 -13.97 -12.54 -1.11
CA GLU A 57 -15.41 -12.52 -0.90
C GLU A 57 -16.07 -12.32 -2.28
N GLY A 58 -16.69 -13.38 -2.80
CA GLY A 58 -17.27 -13.36 -4.14
C GLY A 58 -16.22 -13.13 -5.24
N ASN A 59 -16.35 -12.02 -5.95
CA ASN A 59 -15.45 -11.59 -7.02
C ASN A 59 -14.39 -10.55 -6.57
N ILE A 60 -14.33 -10.24 -5.28
CA ILE A 60 -13.42 -9.24 -4.73
C ILE A 60 -12.35 -9.93 -3.87
N THR A 61 -11.09 -9.60 -4.14
CA THR A 61 -9.96 -9.92 -3.28
C THR A 61 -9.52 -8.66 -2.56
N THR A 62 -9.39 -8.72 -1.23
CA THR A 62 -8.91 -7.59 -0.42
C THR A 62 -7.56 -7.94 0.19
N GLY A 63 -6.56 -7.11 -0.05
CA GLY A 63 -5.24 -7.19 0.55
C GLY A 63 -5.03 -6.05 1.54
N ARG A 64 -4.60 -6.37 2.76
CA ARG A 64 -4.25 -5.38 3.80
C ARG A 64 -2.77 -5.39 4.11
N LEU A 65 -2.17 -4.23 4.29
CA LEU A 65 -0.74 -4.02 4.53
C LEU A 65 -0.54 -3.01 5.67
N ILE A 66 0.08 -3.43 6.78
CA ILE A 66 0.66 -2.51 7.79
C ILE A 66 2.02 -1.97 7.31
N PHE A 67 2.03 -0.75 6.80
CA PHE A 67 3.23 -0.07 6.32
C PHE A 67 3.80 0.86 7.40
N ILE A 68 5.12 0.82 7.62
CA ILE A 68 5.83 1.73 8.51
C ILE A 68 6.72 2.63 7.62
N PRO A 69 6.25 3.84 7.25
CA PRO A 69 6.97 4.71 6.34
C PRO A 69 8.26 5.26 6.98
N THR A 70 9.30 5.39 6.17
CA THR A 70 10.54 6.09 6.55
C THR A 70 10.67 7.40 5.78
N ILE A 71 11.54 8.31 6.23
CA ILE A 71 11.79 9.55 5.50
C ILE A 71 12.37 9.30 4.10
N GLU A 72 13.09 8.19 3.92
CA GLU A 72 13.63 7.75 2.63
C GLU A 72 12.55 7.33 1.65
N ASP A 73 11.33 7.04 2.12
CA ASP A 73 10.20 6.68 1.26
C ASP A 73 9.48 7.89 0.69
N ARG A 74 9.80 9.11 1.17
CA ARG A 74 9.22 10.35 0.65
C ARG A 74 9.39 10.43 -0.86
N GLY A 75 8.27 10.63 -1.54
CA GLY A 75 8.22 10.81 -2.99
C GLY A 75 8.30 9.51 -3.80
N LYS A 76 8.44 8.34 -3.15
CA LYS A 76 8.26 7.04 -3.82
C LYS A 76 6.78 6.77 -4.09
N ASN A 77 6.51 5.90 -5.06
CA ASN A 77 5.16 5.40 -5.30
C ASN A 77 4.95 4.13 -4.49
N ILE A 78 3.86 4.05 -3.74
CA ILE A 78 3.40 2.78 -3.20
C ILE A 78 2.34 2.22 -4.14
N SER A 79 2.48 0.95 -4.47
CA SER A 79 1.71 0.33 -5.54
C SER A 79 1.11 -0.99 -5.06
N CYS A 80 -0.17 -1.19 -5.33
CA CYS A 80 -0.85 -2.47 -5.15
C CYS A 80 -1.04 -3.12 -6.52
N ARG A 81 -0.41 -4.28 -6.71
CA ARG A 81 -0.49 -5.06 -7.94
C ARG A 81 -1.35 -6.30 -7.72
N ALA A 82 -2.37 -6.46 -8.56
CA ALA A 82 -3.27 -7.61 -8.56
C ALA A 82 -3.04 -8.46 -9.82
N GLU A 83 -2.83 -9.76 -9.66
CA GLU A 83 -2.50 -10.67 -10.77
C GLU A 83 -3.24 -12.00 -10.65
N ASN A 84 -3.73 -12.55 -11.75
CA ASN A 84 -4.20 -13.92 -11.78
C ASN A 84 -3.01 -14.85 -12.11
N MET A 85 -2.60 -15.68 -11.14
CA MET A 85 -1.43 -16.56 -11.26
C MET A 85 -1.51 -17.58 -12.42
N LEU A 86 -2.71 -17.80 -12.99
CA LEU A 86 -2.90 -18.69 -14.13
C LEU A 86 -2.86 -17.97 -15.49
N ILE A 87 -2.81 -16.64 -15.50
CA ILE A 87 -2.74 -15.82 -16.71
C ILE A 87 -1.48 -14.94 -16.61
N PRO A 88 -0.36 -15.36 -17.23
CA PRO A 88 0.86 -14.56 -17.27
C PRO A 88 0.60 -13.16 -17.84
N GLY A 89 1.10 -12.13 -17.17
CA GLY A 89 0.94 -10.74 -17.63
C GLY A 89 -0.44 -10.14 -17.39
N SER A 90 -1.33 -10.80 -16.64
CA SER A 90 -2.65 -10.27 -16.24
C SER A 90 -2.61 -9.19 -15.16
N ALA A 91 -1.41 -8.78 -14.74
CA ALA A 91 -1.25 -7.86 -13.64
C ALA A 91 -1.75 -6.46 -13.97
N ILE A 92 -2.65 -5.95 -13.12
CA ILE A 92 -3.04 -4.53 -13.08
C ILE A 92 -2.57 -3.93 -11.76
N THR A 93 -2.27 -2.63 -11.77
CA THR A 93 -1.69 -1.94 -10.62
C THR A 93 -2.40 -0.62 -10.37
N ASP A 94 -2.69 -0.36 -9.10
CA ASP A 94 -3.03 0.97 -8.63
C ASP A 94 -1.85 1.51 -7.83
N GLU A 95 -1.57 2.81 -7.94
CA GLU A 95 -0.44 3.44 -7.28
C GLU A 95 -0.73 4.86 -6.81
N TRP A 96 0.05 5.31 -5.83
CA TRP A 96 0.09 6.71 -5.46
C TRP A 96 1.45 7.11 -4.89
N LYS A 97 1.80 8.38 -5.07
CA LYS A 97 3.01 8.97 -4.52
C LYS A 97 2.82 9.27 -3.04
N VAL A 98 3.66 8.70 -2.18
CA VAL A 98 3.61 8.98 -0.74
C VAL A 98 4.39 10.25 -0.42
N ASP A 99 3.81 11.10 0.42
CA ASP A 99 4.50 12.23 1.02
C ASP A 99 4.71 11.96 2.51
N VAL A 100 5.95 11.63 2.90
CA VAL A 100 6.27 11.25 4.28
C VAL A 100 6.86 12.45 5.00
N HIS A 101 6.29 12.84 6.14
CA HIS A 101 6.79 13.91 7.00
C HIS A 101 7.26 13.37 8.34
N CYS A 102 8.35 13.93 8.87
CA CYS A 102 8.66 13.79 10.27
C CYS A 102 7.80 14.81 11.04
N SER A 103 6.81 14.35 11.80
CA SER A 103 6.31 15.18 12.89
C SER A 103 7.43 15.26 13.94
N PRO A 104 7.79 16.45 14.46
CA PRO A 104 8.74 16.51 15.55
C PRO A 104 8.23 15.62 16.71
N PRO A 105 9.13 14.97 17.46
CA PRO A 105 8.72 14.37 18.72
C PRO A 105 8.02 15.46 19.54
N PHE A 106 6.77 15.22 19.93
CA PHE A 106 6.03 16.12 20.83
C PHE A 106 6.90 16.35 22.08
N GLY A 107 7.61 17.49 22.13
CA GLY A 107 8.58 17.77 23.19
C GLY A 107 9.79 18.65 22.82
N TYR A 108 10.08 18.92 21.54
CA TYR A 108 11.23 19.78 21.17
C TYR A 108 10.90 21.27 20.93
N ASP A 109 9.67 21.72 21.20
CA ASP A 109 9.19 23.05 20.79
C ASP A 109 8.91 24.02 21.96
N ILE A 110 9.61 23.90 23.09
CA ILE A 110 9.45 24.85 24.22
C ILE A 110 10.71 25.20 25.04
N GLN A 111 11.93 24.86 24.59
CA GLN A 111 13.16 25.15 25.37
C GLN A 111 14.15 26.12 24.71
N TYR A 112 13.92 26.57 23.47
CA TYR A 112 14.89 27.43 22.75
C TYR A 112 14.38 28.82 22.37
N GLN A 113 13.27 29.29 22.97
CA GLN A 113 12.73 30.64 22.72
C GLN A 113 12.77 31.58 23.93
N ILE A 114 13.52 31.22 24.98
CA ILE A 114 13.81 32.14 26.09
C ILE A 114 15.33 32.23 26.24
N LEU A 115 15.97 32.99 25.36
CA LEU A 115 17.18 33.76 25.64
C LEU A 115 16.88 35.23 25.35
#